data_AF-A0A254PUY8-F1
#
_entry.id   AF-A0A254PUY8-F1
#
_cell.length_a   1.000
_cell.length_b   1.000
_cell.length_c   1.000
_cell.angle_alpha   90.00
_cell.angle_beta   90.00
_cell.angle_gamma   90.00
#
_symmetry.space_group_name_H-M   'P 1'
#
loop_
_entity.id
_entity.type
_entity.pdbx_description
1 polymer ?
#
loop_
_entity_poly.entity_id
_entity_poly.type
_entity_poly.pdbx_seq_one_letter_code
_entity_poly.pdbx_strand_id
1 'polypeptide(L)'
;MAKVIGSYRGNSFSTDLVAILKEAGCHYHAPAHRGNHDIWFSPVTSVYFPLDSKILSHHTANAVLKIAGLPEQFEAHQDEDAEDKTE
;
A
#
# COMPACT_ATOMS: atom_id res chain seq x y z
N MET A 1 0.55 -20.44 4.43
CA MET A 1 1.74 -19.57 4.52
C MET A 1 1.25 -18.14 4.43
N ALA A 2 1.70 -17.29 5.36
CA ALA A 2 1.19 -15.96 5.74
C ALA A 2 -0.06 -15.44 4.99
N LYS A 3 -1.24 -15.71 5.56
CA LYS A 3 -2.46 -14.96 5.25
C LYS A 3 -2.60 -13.92 6.36
N VAL A 4 -1.90 -12.78 6.21
CA VAL A 4 -2.14 -11.61 7.06
C VAL A 4 -3.47 -11.03 6.58
N ILE A 5 -4.57 -11.55 7.12
CA ILE A 5 -5.89 -10.94 6.94
C ILE A 5 -5.89 -9.71 7.84
N GLY A 6 -5.29 -8.63 7.38
CA GLY A 6 -5.43 -7.33 8.03
C GLY A 6 -6.89 -6.94 7.93
N SER A 7 -7.66 -7.09 9.02
CA SER A 7 -8.95 -6.42 9.14
C SER A 7 -8.67 -4.91 9.18
N TYR A 8 -8.79 -4.23 8.03
CA TYR A 8 -8.48 -2.81 7.87
C TYR A 8 -9.47 -1.95 8.67
N ARG A 9 -9.28 -1.89 9.99
CA ARG A 9 -10.20 -1.21 10.93
C ARG A 9 -10.01 0.31 10.97
N GLY A 10 -9.48 0.91 9.91
CA GLY A 10 -9.21 2.34 9.85
C GLY A 10 -8.71 2.79 8.49
N ASN A 11 -9.64 3.21 7.63
CA ASN A 11 -9.56 4.19 6.53
C ASN A 11 -8.31 4.28 5.60
N SER A 12 -7.29 3.43 5.68
CA SER A 12 -6.08 3.52 4.83
C SER A 12 -5.29 2.20 4.78
N PHE A 13 -4.98 1.71 3.58
CA PHE A 13 -4.16 0.51 3.33
C PHE A 13 -2.65 0.77 3.44
N SER A 14 -2.25 2.04 3.52
CA SER A 14 -0.85 2.46 3.50
C SER A 14 -0.05 1.97 4.71
N THR A 15 -0.65 1.87 5.90
CA THR A 15 0.05 1.42 7.11
C THR A 15 0.51 -0.04 7.01
N ASP A 16 -0.41 -0.96 6.68
CA ASP A 16 -0.09 -2.37 6.47
C ASP A 16 0.87 -2.56 5.29
N LEU A 17 0.65 -1.84 4.19
CA LEU A 17 1.53 -1.89 3.03
C LEU A 17 2.96 -1.48 3.40
N VAL A 18 3.13 -0.40 4.17
CA VAL A 18 4.43 0.05 4.66
C VAL A 18 5.08 -1.00 5.57
N ALA A 19 4.31 -1.69 6.41
CA ALA A 19 4.83 -2.75 7.26
C ALA A 19 5.40 -3.91 6.41
N ILE A 20 4.62 -4.40 5.44
CA ILE A 20 5.02 -5.47 4.52
C ILE A 20 6.26 -5.06 3.70
N LEU A 21 6.27 -3.82 3.18
CA LEU A 21 7.40 -3.29 2.43
C LEU A 21 8.68 -3.23 3.28
N LYS A 22 8.58 -2.79 4.54
CA LYS A 22 9.72 -2.77 5.47
C LYS A 22 10.21 -4.18 5.81
N GLU A 23 9.30 -5.14 6.02
CA GLU A 23 9.68 -6.55 6.24
C GLU A 23 10.41 -7.14 5.02
N ALA A 24 10.03 -6.71 3.81
CA ALA A 24 10.74 -7.05 2.58
C ALA A 24 12.07 -6.28 2.39
N GLY A 25 12.44 -5.38 3.30
CA GLY A 25 13.65 -4.56 3.22
C GLY A 25 13.53 -3.30 2.36
N CYS A 26 12.34 -2.99 1.85
CA CYS A 26 12.09 -1.75 1.13
C CYS A 26 12.20 -0.57 2.09
N HIS A 27 12.78 0.53 1.62
CA HIS A 27 12.96 1.72 2.44
C HIS A 27 12.62 2.99 1.67
N TYR A 28 12.22 3.99 2.44
CA TYR A 28 12.04 5.35 1.95
C TYR A 28 13.37 5.89 1.41
N HIS A 29 13.34 6.42 0.19
CA HIS A 29 14.51 6.95 -0.48
C HIS A 29 14.52 8.49 -0.49
N ALA A 30 13.44 9.11 -0.96
CA ALA A 30 13.37 10.56 -1.12
C ALA A 30 11.91 11.05 -1.24
N PRO A 31 11.63 12.33 -0.93
CA PRO A 31 10.31 12.90 -1.19
C PRO A 31 10.18 13.25 -2.68
N ALA A 32 8.97 13.15 -3.23
CA ALA A 32 8.73 13.58 -4.59
C ALA A 32 8.95 15.09 -4.75
N HIS A 33 9.63 15.49 -5.82
CA HIS A 33 9.97 16.90 -6.07
C HIS A 33 8.74 17.80 -6.30
N ARG A 34 7.56 17.21 -6.52
CA ARG A 34 6.31 17.93 -6.85
C ARG A 34 5.05 17.15 -6.46
N GLY A 35 5.06 16.48 -5.31
CA GLY A 35 3.93 15.61 -4.97
C GLY A 35 3.80 15.24 -3.51
N ASN A 36 2.61 14.72 -3.20
CA ASN A 36 2.21 14.21 -1.89
C ASN A 36 2.57 12.72 -1.71
N HIS A 37 3.51 12.23 -2.51
CA HIS A 37 3.96 10.85 -2.53
C HIS A 37 5.45 10.77 -2.19
N ASP A 38 5.81 9.66 -1.57
CA ASP A 38 7.16 9.33 -1.19
C ASP A 38 7.78 8.40 -2.23
N ILE A 39 9.07 8.53 -2.50
CA ILE A 39 9.80 7.60 -3.36
C ILE A 39 10.41 6.53 -2.47
N TRP A 40 10.08 5.27 -2.74
CA TRP A 40 10.58 4.10 -2.05
C TRP A 40 11.49 3.29 -2.97
N PHE A 41 12.46 2.61 -2.37
CA PHE A 41 13.36 1.71 -3.08
C PHE A 41 13.14 0.28 -2.60
N SER A 42 12.92 -0.63 -3.56
CA SER A 42 12.89 -2.07 -3.31
C SER A 42 14.28 -2.66 -3.55
N PRO A 43 14.97 -3.24 -2.54
CA PRO A 43 16.18 -4.01 -2.77
C PRO A 43 15.91 -5.35 -3.45
N VAL A 44 14.66 -5.85 -3.43
CA VAL A 44 14.28 -7.13 -4.02
C VAL A 44 14.33 -7.06 -5.54
N THR A 45 13.76 -5.99 -6.11
CA THR A 45 13.71 -5.76 -7.56
C THR A 45 14.69 -4.69 -8.03
N SER A 46 15.36 -3.99 -7.10
CA SER A 46 16.22 -2.82 -7.37
C SER A 46 15.49 -1.70 -8.13
N VAL A 47 14.20 -1.52 -7.84
CA VAL A 47 13.34 -0.52 -8.49
C VAL A 47 12.93 0.56 -7.49
N TYR A 48 12.92 1.80 -7.98
CA TYR A 48 12.32 2.94 -7.29
C TYR A 48 10.86 3.07 -7.70
N PHE A 49 9.97 3.22 -6.73
CA PHE A 49 8.54 3.38 -6.98
C PHE A 49 7.95 4.47 -6.08
N PRO A 50 6.93 5.19 -6.56
CA PRO A 50 6.18 6.13 -5.73
C PRO A 50 5.22 5.36 -4.81
N LEU A 51 5.20 5.73 -3.53
CA LEU A 51 4.26 5.26 -2.52
C LEU A 51 3.47 6.47 -2.01
N ASP A 52 2.14 6.42 -2.19
CA ASP A 52 1.27 7.40 -1.57
C ASP A 52 1.00 7.01 -0.11
N SER A 53 1.01 7.98 0.79
CA SER A 53 0.68 7.78 2.20
C SER A 53 -0.84 7.60 2.42
N LYS A 54 -1.68 7.94 1.43
CA LYS A 54 -3.14 7.82 1.45
C LYS A 54 -3.65 6.87 0.37
N ILE A 55 -3.44 5.58 0.58
CA ILE A 55 -3.99 4.54 -0.31
C ILE A 55 -5.33 4.07 0.26
N LEU A 56 -6.41 4.42 -0.44
CA LEU A 56 -7.79 4.00 -0.12
C LEU A 56 -8.25 2.78 -0.92
N SER A 57 -7.43 2.31 -1.87
CA SER A 57 -7.79 1.20 -2.75
C SER A 57 -6.78 0.07 -2.65
N HIS A 58 -7.29 -1.14 -2.40
CA HIS A 58 -6.52 -2.37 -2.41
C HIS A 58 -5.80 -2.61 -3.76
N HIS A 59 -6.41 -2.21 -4.89
CA HIS A 59 -5.79 -2.33 -6.21
C HIS A 59 -4.47 -1.56 -6.29
N THR A 60 -4.43 -0.34 -5.77
CA THR A 60 -3.23 0.48 -5.73
C THR A 60 -2.17 -0.15 -4.82
N ALA A 61 -2.58 -0.66 -3.65
CA ALA A 61 -1.67 -1.32 -2.74
C ALA A 61 -1.04 -2.59 -3.36
N ASN A 62 -1.84 -3.42 -4.02
CA ASN A 62 -1.37 -4.60 -4.74
C ASN A 62 -0.47 -4.24 -5.94
N ALA A 63 -0.77 -3.16 -6.66
CA ALA A 63 0.09 -2.68 -7.74
C ALA A 63 1.49 -2.31 -7.21
N VAL A 64 1.58 -1.65 -6.05
CA VAL A 64 2.86 -1.34 -5.40
C VAL A 64 3.59 -2.62 -4.99
N LEU A 65 2.91 -3.58 -4.36
CA LEU A 65 3.49 -4.88 -4.01
C LEU A 65 4.06 -5.58 -5.25
N LYS A 66 3.32 -5.58 -6.36
CA LYS A 66 3.74 -6.18 -7.62
C LYS A 66 4.99 -5.52 -8.21
N ILE A 67 5.09 -4.19 -8.15
CA ILE A 67 6.29 -3.44 -8.57
C ILE A 67 7.49 -3.77 -7.67
N ALA A 68 7.26 -3.91 -6.36
CA ALA A 68 8.28 -4.32 -5.40
C ALA A 68 8.70 -5.79 -5.55
N GLY A 69 8.00 -6.59 -6.37
CA GLY A 69 8.25 -8.02 -6.56
C GLY A 69 7.61 -8.91 -5.49
N LEU A 70 6.63 -8.39 -4.75
CA LEU A 70 5.93 -9.08 -3.67
C LEU A 70 4.58 -9.62 -4.14
N PRO A 71 4.11 -10.75 -3.55
CA PRO A 71 2.78 -11.28 -3.83
C PRO A 71 1.69 -10.32 -3.37
N GLU A 72 0.56 -10.28 -4.09
CA GLU A 72 -0.63 -9.51 -3.69
C GLU A 72 -1.15 -9.99 -2.33
N GLN A 73 -1.33 -9.08 -1.38
CA GLN A 73 -1.79 -9.39 -0.03
C GLN A 73 -3.16 -8.79 0.29
N PHE A 74 -3.60 -7.79 -0.48
CA PHE A 74 -4.86 -7.09 -0.23
C PHE A 74 -5.98 -7.69 -1.07
N GLU A 75 -6.84 -8.50 -0.46
CA GLU A 75 -8.09 -8.95 -1.08
C GLU A 75 -9.21 -7.99 -0.66
N ALA A 76 -9.96 -7.43 -1.62
CA ALA A 76 -11.18 -6.71 -1.31
C ALA A 76 -12.27 -7.69 -0.88
N HIS A 77 -12.59 -7.71 0.41
CA HIS A 77 -13.98 -7.91 0.78
C HIS A 77 -14.65 -6.55 0.66
N GLN A 78 -15.48 -6.36 -0.35
CA GLN A 78 -16.34 -5.19 -0.45
C GLN A 78 -17.34 -5.28 0.70
N ASP A 79 -17.09 -4.59 1.81
CA ASP A 79 -18.19 -4.16 2.65
C ASP A 79 -18.72 -2.88 2.01
N GLU A 80 -19.94 -2.99 1.49
CA GLU A 80 -20.73 -1.88 1.00
C GLU A 80 -21.04 -0.95 2.17
N ASP A 81 -20.15 -0.02 2.47
CA ASP A 81 -20.51 1.18 3.23
C ASP A 81 -20.26 2.39 2.34
N ALA A 82 -21.14 2.51 1.35
CA ALA A 82 -21.48 3.79 0.77
C ALA A 82 -22.03 4.67 1.90
N GLU A 83 -21.16 5.50 2.47
CA GLU A 83 -21.53 6.45 3.52
C GLU A 83 -22.59 7.43 2.98
N ASP A 84 -23.77 7.27 3.58
CA ASP A 84 -24.64 8.31 4.13
C ASP A 84 -25.12 9.43 3.19
N LYS A 85 -26.40 9.31 2.81
CA LYS A 85 -27.23 10.41 2.35
C LYS A 85 -27.26 11.50 3.43
N THR A 86 -26.49 12.56 3.24
CA THR A 86 -26.75 13.82 3.92
C THR A 86 -27.80 14.61 3.12
N GLU A 87 -28.83 14.97 3.87
CA GLU A 87 -30.16 15.52 3.55
C GLU A 87 -30.21 16.80 2.70
#